data_AF-A0A1Z1FCU8-F1
#
_entry.id   AF-A0A1Z1FCU8-F1
#
_cell.length_a   1.000
_cell.length_b   1.000
_cell.length_c   1.000
_cell.angle_alpha   90.00
_cell.angle_beta   90.00
_cell.angle_gamma   90.00
#
_symmetry.space_group_name_H-M   'P 1'
#
loop_
_entity.id
_entity.type
_entity.pdbx_description
1 polymer ?
#
loop_
_entity_poly.entity_id
_entity_poly.type
_entity_poly.pdbx_seq_one_letter_code
_entity_poly.pdbx_strand_id
1 'polypeptide(L)'
;MDAPAMTRSIAVQSERIRLIAAMRSLRLYRVFIDIGGGCSVLSERERMLNCITCDNIDAVIVAGKDRLAREYSDYFRILGKLDALGIEFICADEEREALLDRHG
;
A
#
# COMPACT_ATOMS: atom_id res chain seq x y z
N MET A 1 -5.61 26.30 12.41
CA MET A 1 -6.64 25.67 11.56
C MET A 1 -6.30 24.20 11.45
N ASP A 2 -7.26 23.36 11.77
CA ASP A 2 -7.09 21.92 11.89
C ASP A 2 -7.28 21.28 10.51
N ALA A 3 -6.34 20.43 10.06
CA ALA A 3 -6.44 19.81 8.73
C ALA A 3 -7.74 19.00 8.61
N PRO A 4 -8.39 18.94 7.43
CA PRO A 4 -9.60 18.15 7.23
C PRO A 4 -9.41 16.68 7.63
N ALA A 5 -10.43 16.03 8.20
CA ALA A 5 -10.35 14.66 8.71
C ALA A 5 -9.83 13.64 7.68
N MET A 6 -10.18 13.81 6.41
CA MET A 6 -9.70 12.98 5.29
C MET A 6 -8.17 13.11 5.10
N THR A 7 -7.65 14.33 5.15
CA THR A 7 -6.20 14.62 5.06
C THR A 7 -5.44 13.98 6.23
N ARG A 8 -6.02 13.99 7.44
CA ARG A 8 -5.44 13.29 8.60
C ARG A 8 -5.40 11.78 8.39
N SER A 9 -6.46 11.18 7.86
CA SER A 9 -6.50 9.73 7.60
C SER A 9 -5.44 9.28 6.60
N ILE A 10 -5.27 10.01 5.50
CA ILE A 10 -4.25 9.73 4.48
C ILE A 10 -2.84 9.90 5.06
N ALA A 11 -2.61 10.97 5.82
CA ALA A 11 -1.32 11.23 6.46
C ALA A 11 -0.94 10.10 7.43
N VAL A 12 -1.87 9.65 8.26
CA VAL A 12 -1.67 8.53 9.20
C VAL A 12 -1.37 7.23 8.46
N GLN A 13 -2.10 6.92 7.39
CA GLN A 13 -1.85 5.73 6.56
C GLN A 13 -0.47 5.79 5.89
N SER A 14 -0.10 6.96 5.35
CA SER A 14 1.20 7.17 4.70
C SER A 14 2.35 7.03 5.70
N GLU A 15 2.20 7.58 6.90
CA GLU A 15 3.21 7.47 7.95
C GLU A 15 3.39 6.02 8.40
N ARG A 16 2.28 5.28 8.55
CA ARG A 16 2.32 3.85 8.86
C ARG A 16 3.07 3.06 7.80
N ILE A 17 2.81 3.32 6.51
CA ILE A 17 3.53 2.68 5.40
C ILE A 17 5.04 2.98 5.49
N ARG A 18 5.42 4.24 5.74
CA ARG A 18 6.84 4.62 5.90
C ARG A 18 7.51 3.90 7.07
N LEU A 19 6.81 3.81 8.21
CA LEU A 19 7.32 3.11 9.39
C LEU A 19 7.56 1.63 9.09
N ILE A 20 6.59 0.93 8.50
CA ILE A 20 6.74 -0.48 8.14
C ILE A 20 7.87 -0.68 7.12
N ALA A 21 7.97 0.18 6.10
CA ALA A 21 9.08 0.15 5.15
C ALA A 21 10.44 0.26 5.87
N ALA A 22 10.59 1.23 6.78
CA ALA A 22 11.82 1.43 7.55
C ALA A 22 12.14 0.21 8.44
N MET A 23 11.15 -0.37 9.10
CA MET A 23 11.32 -1.57 9.93
C MET A 23 11.75 -2.79 9.13
N ARG A 24 11.32 -2.90 7.87
CA ARG A 24 11.72 -3.95 6.93
C ARG A 24 13.02 -3.61 6.18
N SER A 25 13.70 -2.52 6.53
CA SER A 25 14.89 -2.01 5.83
C SER A 25 14.67 -1.78 4.33
N LEU A 26 13.44 -1.44 3.95
CA LEU A 26 13.05 -1.13 2.58
C LEU A 26 13.19 0.36 2.30
N ARG A 27 13.64 0.71 1.09
CA ARG A 27 13.67 2.09 0.62
C ARG A 27 12.37 2.45 -0.07
N LEU A 28 11.64 3.42 0.47
CA LEU A 28 10.41 3.92 -0.15
C LEU A 28 10.71 4.53 -1.53
N TYR A 29 10.18 3.94 -2.60
CA TYR A 29 10.34 4.45 -3.97
C TYR A 29 9.30 5.52 -4.32
N ARG A 30 8.02 5.20 -4.16
CA ARG A 30 6.88 6.08 -4.49
C ARG A 30 5.67 5.74 -3.63
N VAL A 31 4.85 6.74 -3.33
CA VAL A 31 3.56 6.57 -2.64
C VAL A 31 2.44 6.95 -3.60
N PHE A 32 1.45 6.09 -3.73
CA PHE A 32 0.25 6.30 -4.54
C PHE A 32 -0.94 6.56 -3.61
N ILE A 33 -1.67 7.65 -3.84
CA ILE A 33 -2.76 8.08 -2.95
C ILE A 33 -4.02 8.30 -3.78
N ASP A 34 -5.01 7.43 -3.59
CA ASP A 34 -6.31 7.58 -4.21
C ASP A 34 -7.22 8.47 -3.33
N ILE A 35 -7.43 9.72 -3.77
CA ILE A 35 -8.33 10.67 -3.13
C ILE A 35 -9.59 10.69 -3.99
N GLY A 36 -10.56 9.84 -3.65
CA GLY A 36 -11.80 9.67 -4.42
C GLY A 36 -12.40 11.01 -4.85
N GLY A 37 -12.48 11.24 -6.16
CA GLY A 37 -12.93 12.52 -6.74
C GLY A 37 -12.22 12.95 -8.04
N GLY A 38 -11.25 12.20 -8.56
CA GLY A 38 -10.50 12.56 -9.77
C GLY A 38 -11.01 11.89 -11.05
N CYS A 39 -11.23 12.69 -12.09
CA CYS A 39 -11.50 12.25 -13.46
C CYS A 39 -10.18 11.84 -14.17
N SER A 40 -9.32 11.04 -13.52
CA SER A 40 -8.12 10.52 -14.16
C SER A 40 -8.44 9.26 -14.96
N VAL A 41 -7.85 9.14 -16.15
CA VAL A 41 -8.07 7.99 -17.06
C VAL A 41 -7.64 6.66 -16.43
N LEU A 42 -6.73 6.70 -15.45
CA LEU A 42 -6.32 5.56 -14.63
C LEU A 42 -6.37 5.94 -13.15
N SER A 43 -6.79 4.97 -12.33
CA SER A 43 -6.70 5.04 -10.87
C SER A 43 -5.23 5.02 -10.42
N GLU A 44 -4.94 5.59 -9.25
CA GLU A 44 -3.58 5.55 -8.68
C GLU A 44 -3.11 4.11 -8.41
N ARG A 45 -4.06 3.20 -8.17
CA ARG A 45 -3.81 1.76 -8.12
C ARG A 45 -3.26 1.21 -9.44
N GLU A 46 -3.87 1.56 -10.57
CA GLU A 46 -3.40 1.10 -11.89
C GLU A 46 -2.02 1.67 -12.22
N ARG A 47 -1.76 2.93 -11.83
CA ARG A 47 -0.42 3.53 -11.96
C ARG A 47 0.62 2.78 -11.13
N MET A 48 0.28 2.39 -9.91
CA MET A 48 1.14 1.56 -9.06
C MET A 48 1.45 0.22 -9.75
N LEU A 49 0.43 -0.49 -10.23
CA LEU A 49 0.60 -1.77 -10.92
C LEU A 49 1.44 -1.66 -12.21
N ASN A 50 1.34 -0.55 -12.93
CA ASN A 50 2.19 -0.32 -14.10
C ASN A 50 3.65 -0.02 -13.71
N CYS A 51 3.90 0.77 -12.65
CA CYS A 51 5.26 1.01 -12.15
C CYS A 51 5.94 -0.30 -11.72
N ILE A 52 5.20 -1.16 -11.04
CA ILE A 52 5.66 -2.49 -10.62
C ILE A 52 6.19 -3.33 -11.79
N THR A 53 5.56 -3.23 -12.98
CA THR A 53 6.02 -3.99 -14.16
C THR A 53 7.24 -3.41 -14.86
N CYS A 54 7.57 -2.14 -14.64
CA CYS A 54 8.63 -1.43 -15.38
C CYS A 54 9.89 -1.18 -14.54
N ASP A 55 9.75 -1.12 -13.22
CA ASP A 55 10.81 -0.76 -12.29
C ASP A 55 11.24 -1.97 -11.45
N ASN A 56 12.47 -1.97 -10.94
CA ASN A 56 12.92 -2.96 -9.95
C ASN A 56 12.28 -2.63 -8.59
N ILE A 57 11.12 -3.23 -8.32
CA ILE A 57 10.36 -3.08 -7.07
C ILE A 57 10.37 -4.41 -6.34
N ASP A 58 10.91 -4.44 -5.12
CA ASP A 58 10.98 -5.67 -4.31
C ASP A 58 9.71 -5.92 -3.50
N ALA A 59 8.96 -4.86 -3.15
CA ALA A 59 7.79 -4.97 -2.31
C ALA A 59 6.73 -3.89 -2.59
N VAL A 60 5.47 -4.26 -2.35
CA VAL A 60 4.31 -3.38 -2.37
C VAL A 60 3.70 -3.33 -0.99
N ILE A 61 3.65 -2.13 -0.40
CA ILE A 61 3.09 -1.90 0.93
C ILE A 61 1.77 -1.14 0.79
N VAL A 62 0.69 -1.69 1.34
CA VAL A 62 -0.62 -1.04 1.41
C VAL A 62 -1.02 -0.82 2.86
N ALA A 63 -1.85 0.20 3.12
CA ALA A 63 -2.33 0.46 4.48
C ALA A 63 -3.20 -0.70 5.00
N GLY A 64 -4.19 -1.13 4.21
CA GLY A 64 -5.06 -2.28 4.49
C GLY A 64 -5.37 -3.05 3.20
N LYS A 65 -5.81 -4.31 3.32
CA LYS A 65 -6.12 -5.18 2.16
C LYS A 65 -7.20 -4.60 1.26
N ASP A 66 -8.20 -3.94 1.85
CA ASP A 66 -9.29 -3.24 1.17
C ASP A 66 -8.82 -2.08 0.28
N ARG A 67 -7.58 -1.60 0.48
CA ARG A 67 -6.94 -0.56 -0.35
C ARG A 67 -6.32 -1.12 -1.62
N LEU A 68 -6.00 -2.42 -1.66
CA LEU A 68 -5.52 -3.07 -2.88
C LEU A 68 -6.68 -3.45 -3.81
N ALA A 69 -7.71 -4.06 -3.24
CA ALA A 69 -8.91 -4.47 -3.96
C ALA A 69 -10.12 -4.56 -3.03
N ARG A 70 -11.30 -4.22 -3.57
CA ARG A 70 -12.58 -4.33 -2.86
C ARG A 70 -13.20 -5.73 -2.91
N GLU A 71 -12.81 -6.53 -3.91
CA GLU A 71 -13.30 -7.88 -4.14
C GLU A 71 -12.17 -8.89 -3.99
N TYR A 72 -12.47 -10.05 -3.38
CA TYR A 72 -11.50 -11.11 -3.16
C TYR A 72 -10.92 -11.67 -4.46
N SER A 73 -11.73 -11.80 -5.51
CA SER A 73 -11.29 -12.28 -6.83
C SER A 73 -10.17 -11.39 -7.40
N ASP A 74 -10.36 -10.08 -7.36
CA ASP A 74 -9.38 -9.11 -7.83
C ASP A 74 -8.15 -9.05 -6.91
N TYR A 75 -8.37 -9.14 -5.60
CA TYR A 75 -7.29 -9.23 -4.61
C TYR A 75 -6.33 -10.39 -4.91
N PHE A 76 -6.85 -11.63 -5.03
CA PHE A 76 -6.02 -12.80 -5.32
C PHE A 76 -5.37 -12.76 -6.69
N ARG A 77 -6.07 -12.20 -7.69
CA ARG A 77 -5.50 -11.98 -9.02
C ARG A 77 -4.29 -11.04 -8.96
N ILE A 78 -4.36 -9.97 -8.19
CA ILE A 78 -3.23 -9.04 -8.01
C ILE A 78 -2.10 -9.72 -7.23
N LEU A 79 -2.40 -10.40 -6.13
CA LEU A 79 -1.39 -11.15 -5.37
C LEU A 79 -0.64 -12.15 -6.23
N GLY A 80 -1.34 -12.94 -7.05
CA GLY A 80 -0.69 -13.90 -7.96
C GLY A 80 0.23 -13.24 -8.98
N LYS A 81 -0.06 -11.98 -9.39
CA LYS A 81 0.84 -11.22 -10.26
C LYS A 81 2.08 -10.74 -9.53
N LEU A 82 1.94 -10.25 -8.30
CA LEU A 82 3.08 -9.82 -7.48
C LEU A 82 4.00 -11.01 -7.19
N ASP A 83 3.42 -12.14 -6.79
CA ASP A 83 4.14 -13.38 -6.52
C ASP A 83 4.90 -13.89 -7.75
N ALA A 84 4.26 -13.90 -8.93
CA ALA A 84 4.91 -14.28 -10.19
C ALA A 84 6.07 -13.36 -10.60
N LEU A 85 6.09 -12.12 -10.09
CA LEU A 85 7.17 -11.15 -10.29
C LEU A 85 8.21 -11.19 -9.17
N GLY A 86 8.04 -12.03 -8.15
CA GLY A 86 8.92 -12.09 -6.97
C GLY A 86 8.75 -10.89 -6.04
N ILE A 87 7.62 -10.19 -6.10
CA ILE A 87 7.37 -8.97 -5.37
C ILE A 87 6.58 -9.28 -4.11
N GLU A 88 7.13 -8.90 -2.97
CA GLU A 88 6.49 -9.12 -1.68
C GLU A 88 5.28 -8.20 -1.51
N PHE A 89 4.15 -8.74 -1.06
CA PHE A 89 3.00 -7.94 -0.66
C PHE A 89 2.97 -7.79 0.86
N ILE A 90 2.86 -6.55 1.34
CA ILE A 90 2.87 -6.21 2.77
C ILE A 90 1.63 -5.39 3.11
N CYS A 91 0.84 -5.89 4.07
CA CYS A 91 -0.27 -5.16 4.66
C CYS A 91 0.20 -4.47 5.95
N ALA A 92 0.23 -3.15 5.97
CA ALA A 92 0.79 -2.39 7.08
C ALA A 92 -0.04 -2.52 8.37
N ASP A 93 -1.36 -2.69 8.25
CA ASP A 93 -2.24 -2.92 9.42
C ASP A 93 -1.96 -4.26 10.08
N GLU A 94 -1.71 -5.32 9.31
CA GLU A 94 -1.42 -6.66 9.83
C GLU A 94 -0.01 -6.73 10.43
N GLU A 95 0.98 -6.12 9.79
CA GLU A 95 2.33 -6.03 10.35
C GLU A 95 2.33 -5.26 11.68
N ARG A 96 1.55 -4.17 11.76
CA ARG A 96 1.40 -3.41 13.02
C ARG A 96 0.79 -4.26 14.13
N GLU A 97 -0.25 -5.04 13.83
CA GLU A 97 -0.87 -5.93 14.81
C GLU A 97 0.10 -7.01 15.28
N ALA A 98 0.80 -7.67 14.35
CA ALA A 98 1.82 -8.66 14.69
C ALA A 98 2.96 -8.10 15.55
N LEU A 99 3.30 -6.82 15.39
CA LEU A 99 4.28 -6.14 16.24
C LEU A 99 3.76 -5.87 17.65
N LEU A 100 2.50 -5.46 17.77
CA LEU A 100 1.86 -5.23 19.07
C LEU A 100 1.76 -6.54 19.86
N ASP A 101 1.38 -7.64 19.21
CA ASP A 101 1.26 -8.95 19.84
C ASP A 101 2.60 -9.51 20.36
N ARG A 102 3.73 -9.11 19.75
CA ARG A 102 5.08 -9.55 20.15
C ARG A 102 5.66 -8.76 21.32
N HIS A 103 5.08 -7.61 21.65
CA HIS A 103 5.58 -6.70 22.68
C HIS A 103 4.54 -6.40 23.77
N GLY A 104 3.37 -7.04 23.71
CA GLY A 104 2.28 -6.96 24.68
C GLY A 104 2.31 -8.08 25.73
#